data_AF-A0A3B9W5I8-F1
#
_entry.id   AF-A0A3B9W5I8-F1
#
_cell.length_a   1.000
_cell.length_b   1.000
_cell.length_c   1.000
_cell.angle_alpha   90.00
_cell.angle_beta   90.00
_cell.angle_gamma   90.00
#
_symmetry.space_group_name_H-M   'P 1'
#
loop_
_entity.id
_entity.type
_entity.pdbx_description
1 polymer ?
#
loop_
_entity_poly.entity_id
_entity_poly.type
_entity_poly.pdbx_seq_one_letter_code
_entity_poly.pdbx_strand_id
1 'polypeptide(L)'
;MILEDHEQLLYMTLYQAQGHDLAAWALQLKSIKHTMLGRPLYDNEEAAKARIRSKVDQSCDAYVVLRVNRDHLMDLQESVQRSANHSDHPVVMLEQGCLSVENIIELHYMKQVYVLKQGRLIQK
;
A
#
# COMPACT_ATOMS: atom_id res chain seq x y z
N MET A 1 3.60 14.69 9.88
CA MET A 1 2.25 14.09 9.84
C MET A 1 1.91 13.68 11.25
N ILE A 2 0.73 14.03 11.74
CA ILE A 2 0.24 13.67 13.06
C ILE A 2 -0.84 12.63 12.83
N LEU A 3 -0.75 11.49 13.53
CA LEU A 3 -1.77 10.44 13.52
C LEU A 3 -2.63 10.60 14.77
N GLU A 4 -3.92 10.35 14.63
CA GLU A 4 -4.80 10.21 15.79
C GLU A 4 -4.58 8.84 16.47
N ASP A 5 -4.96 8.69 17.74
CA ASP A 5 -4.71 7.47 18.51
C ASP A 5 -5.33 6.20 17.88
N HIS A 6 -6.44 6.38 17.16
CA HIS A 6 -7.15 5.32 16.44
C HIS A 6 -6.62 5.09 15.02
N GLU A 7 -5.68 5.91 14.54
CA GLU A 7 -5.08 5.79 13.22
C GLU A 7 -3.79 4.95 13.25
N GLN A 8 -3.52 4.30 12.12
CA GLN A 8 -2.28 3.59 11.88
C GLN A 8 -1.84 3.75 10.43
N LEU A 9 -0.53 3.75 10.20
CA LEU A 9 0.03 3.64 8.86
C LEU A 9 0.15 2.17 8.47
N LEU A 10 -0.29 1.88 7.25
CA LEU A 10 -0.04 0.61 6.58
C LEU A 10 0.67 0.86 5.26
N TYR A 11 1.39 -0.16 4.82
CA TYR A 11 2.21 -0.11 3.62
C TYR A 11 1.77 -1.22 2.68
N MET A 12 1.56 -0.88 1.41
CA MET A 12 1.19 -1.88 0.42
C MET A 12 2.06 -1.80 -0.81
N THR A 13 2.63 -2.93 -1.22
CA THR A 13 3.34 -3.05 -2.49
C THR A 13 2.37 -3.11 -3.67
N LEU A 14 2.67 -2.34 -4.71
CA LEU A 14 1.93 -2.29 -5.96
C LEU A 14 2.85 -2.64 -7.13
N TYR A 15 2.23 -3.22 -8.16
CA TYR A 15 2.86 -3.45 -9.46
C TYR A 15 2.06 -2.72 -10.53
N GLN A 16 2.77 -2.07 -11.45
CA GLN A 16 2.21 -1.40 -12.62
C GLN A 16 3.04 -1.76 -13.85
N ALA A 17 2.42 -2.41 -14.84
CA ALA A 17 3.11 -2.84 -16.05
C ALA A 17 3.70 -1.65 -16.84
N GLN A 18 3.03 -0.49 -16.78
CA GLN A 18 3.53 0.77 -17.32
C GLN A 18 4.15 1.61 -16.21
N GLY A 19 5.15 1.08 -15.49
CA GLY A 19 5.72 1.72 -14.30
C GLY A 19 6.27 3.13 -14.55
N HIS A 20 6.73 3.42 -15.77
CA HIS A 20 7.16 4.76 -16.17
C HIS A 20 6.01 5.77 -16.36
N ASP A 21 4.76 5.31 -16.48
CA ASP A 21 3.59 6.15 -16.67
C ASP A 21 2.93 6.51 -15.31
N LEU A 22 3.16 7.75 -14.87
CA LEU A 22 2.54 8.30 -13.66
C LEU A 22 1.01 8.39 -13.77
N ALA A 23 0.43 8.48 -14.98
CA ALA A 23 -1.02 8.46 -15.15
C ALA A 23 -1.60 7.06 -14.88
N ALA A 24 -0.89 6.00 -15.30
CA ALA A 24 -1.25 4.61 -14.99
C ALA A 24 -1.21 4.34 -13.48
N TRP A 25 -0.17 4.81 -12.79
CA TRP A 25 -0.13 4.77 -11.32
C TRP A 25 -1.30 5.52 -10.69
N ALA A 26 -1.57 6.76 -11.11
CA ALA A 26 -2.69 7.53 -10.59
C ALA A 26 -4.04 6.82 -10.80
N LEU A 27 -4.24 6.16 -11.95
CA LEU A 27 -5.44 5.37 -12.23
C LEU A 27 -5.58 4.16 -11.31
N GLN A 28 -4.48 3.45 -11.06
CA GLN A 28 -4.45 2.33 -10.13
C GLN A 28 -4.81 2.77 -8.71
N LEU A 29 -4.25 3.90 -8.25
CA LEU A 29 -4.57 4.47 -6.93
C LEU A 29 -6.03 4.91 -6.80
N LYS A 30 -6.61 5.52 -7.84
CA LYS A 30 -8.04 5.87 -7.87
C LYS A 30 -8.94 4.63 -7.80
N SER A 31 -8.46 3.51 -8.32
CA SER A 31 -9.17 2.23 -8.33
C SER A 31 -8.87 1.37 -7.10
N ILE A 32 -8.25 1.92 -6.06
CA ILE A 32 -7.78 1.18 -4.88
C ILE A 32 -8.92 0.38 -4.23
N LYS A 33 -10.11 0.95 -4.07
CA LYS A 33 -11.26 0.26 -3.46
C LYS A 33 -11.60 -1.09 -4.12
N HIS A 34 -11.34 -1.24 -5.41
CA HIS A 34 -11.67 -2.44 -6.19
C HIS A 34 -10.49 -3.38 -6.43
N THR A 35 -9.25 -2.90 -6.31
CA THR A 35 -8.05 -3.60 -6.79
C THR A 35 -7.21 -4.24 -5.67
N MET A 36 -7.67 -4.12 -4.43
CA MET A 36 -6.90 -4.42 -3.20
C MET A 36 -7.16 -5.80 -2.62
N LEU A 37 -8.18 -6.53 -3.10
CA LEU A 37 -8.50 -7.87 -2.61
C LEU A 37 -7.26 -8.79 -2.74
N GLY A 38 -6.83 -9.33 -1.61
CA GLY A 38 -5.71 -10.28 -1.54
C GLY A 38 -4.31 -9.68 -1.63
N ARG A 39 -4.14 -8.34 -1.57
CA ARG A 39 -2.80 -7.73 -1.52
C ARG A 39 -2.26 -7.70 -0.10
N PRO A 40 -0.98 -8.04 0.13
CA PRO A 40 -0.39 -7.97 1.45
C PRO A 40 -0.23 -6.51 1.90
N LEU A 41 -0.77 -6.21 3.07
CA LEU A 41 -0.52 -4.98 3.81
C LEU A 41 0.51 -5.25 4.89
N TYR A 42 1.43 -4.33 5.09
CA TYR A 42 2.45 -4.39 6.13
C TYR A 42 2.21 -3.27 7.14
N ASP A 43 2.44 -3.54 8.42
CA ASP A 43 2.46 -2.55 9.49
C ASP A 43 3.80 -1.78 9.56
N ASN A 44 4.81 -2.26 8.84
CA ASN A 44 6.15 -1.71 8.79
C ASN A 44 6.57 -1.35 7.35
N GLU A 45 7.06 -0.14 7.16
CA GLU A 45 7.56 0.35 5.87
C GLU A 45 8.72 -0.49 5.34
N GLU A 46 9.62 -0.94 6.21
CA GLU A 46 10.79 -1.72 5.79
C GLU A 46 10.40 -3.08 5.21
N ALA A 47 9.27 -3.67 5.62
CA ALA A 47 8.77 -4.91 5.02
C ALA A 47 8.35 -4.69 3.56
N ALA A 48 7.63 -3.60 3.27
CA ALA A 48 7.24 -3.23 1.91
C ALA A 48 8.48 -2.91 1.06
N LYS A 49 9.46 -2.18 1.60
CA LYS A 49 10.72 -1.89 0.92
C LYS A 49 11.53 -3.15 0.66
N ALA A 50 11.67 -4.05 1.64
CA ALA A 50 12.39 -5.30 1.51
C ALA A 50 11.79 -6.16 0.38
N ARG A 51 10.45 -6.22 0.31
CA ARG A 51 9.72 -6.93 -0.76
C ARG A 51 9.99 -6.39 -2.16
N ILE A 52 10.16 -5.08 -2.30
CA ILE A 52 10.53 -4.45 -3.59
C ILE A 52 12.01 -4.69 -3.90
N ARG A 53 12.88 -4.47 -2.91
CA ARG A 53 14.35 -4.64 -3.05
C ARG A 53 14.76 -6.08 -3.40
N SER A 54 13.95 -7.08 -3.05
CA SER A 54 14.22 -8.48 -3.42
C SER A 54 14.07 -8.77 -4.92
N LYS A 55 13.51 -7.84 -5.70
CA LYS A 55 13.32 -8.00 -7.15
C LYS A 55 14.51 -7.44 -7.93
N VAL A 56 14.86 -8.14 -9.02
CA VAL A 56 15.96 -7.77 -9.94
C VAL A 56 15.65 -6.46 -10.66
N ASP A 57 14.42 -6.33 -11.18
CA ASP A 57 13.92 -5.10 -11.78
C ASP A 57 12.81 -4.53 -10.89
N GLN A 58 12.93 -3.24 -10.58
CA GLN A 58 12.05 -2.48 -9.70
C GLN A 58 11.31 -1.37 -10.46
N SER A 59 11.51 -1.26 -11.78
CA SER A 59 10.93 -0.23 -12.65
C SER A 59 9.40 -0.26 -12.69
N CYS A 60 8.79 -1.39 -12.31
CA CYS A 60 7.35 -1.58 -12.28
C CYS A 60 6.79 -1.71 -10.86
N ASP A 61 7.62 -1.48 -9.84
CA ASP A 61 7.29 -1.70 -8.44
C ASP A 61 7.29 -0.41 -7.64
N ALA A 62 6.27 -0.26 -6.80
CA ALA A 62 6.10 0.85 -5.89
C ALA A 62 5.47 0.36 -4.59
N TYR A 63 5.45 1.22 -3.57
CA TYR A 63 4.54 1.01 -2.44
C TYR A 63 3.78 2.29 -2.11
N VAL A 64 2.59 2.10 -1.55
CA VAL A 64 1.77 3.19 -1.03
C VAL A 64 1.79 3.20 0.48
N VAL A 65 1.75 4.41 1.03
CA VAL A 65 1.51 4.66 2.45
C VAL A 65 0.02 4.95 2.62
N LEU A 66 -0.62 4.15 3.45
CA LEU A 66 -2.05 4.22 3.75
C LEU A 66 -2.24 4.66 5.20
N ARG A 67 -3.21 5.55 5.44
CA ARG A 67 -3.71 5.89 6.76
C ARG A 67 -5.07 5.23 6.96
N VAL A 68 -5.18 4.40 7.97
CA VAL A 68 -6.40 3.62 8.25
C VAL A 68 -6.80 3.74 9.71
N ASN A 69 -8.09 3.55 9.97
CA ASN A 69 -8.59 3.35 11.33
C ASN A 69 -8.30 1.91 11.78
N ARG A 70 -7.73 1.76 12.99
CA ARG A 70 -7.42 0.47 13.61
C ARG A 70 -8.64 -0.42 13.80
N ASP A 71 -9.83 0.16 13.94
CA ASP A 71 -11.09 -0.57 14.09
C ASP A 71 -11.45 -1.42 12.85
N HIS A 72 -10.87 -1.10 11.69
CA HIS A 72 -11.05 -1.86 10.45
C HIS A 72 -9.98 -2.95 10.23
N LEU A 73 -9.02 -3.09 11.15
CA LEU A 73 -8.02 -4.15 11.08
C LEU A 73 -8.66 -5.46 11.53
N MET A 74 -8.52 -6.49 10.71
CA MET A 74 -8.88 -7.84 11.11
C MET A 74 -7.87 -8.37 12.13
N ASP A 75 -8.32 -9.26 13.02
CA ASP A 75 -7.47 -9.84 14.06
C ASP A 75 -6.20 -10.48 13.46
N LEU A 76 -5.05 -10.24 14.09
CA LEU A 76 -3.73 -10.72 13.68
C LEU A 76 -3.68 -12.24 13.58
N GLN A 77 -4.42 -12.96 14.44
CA GLN A 77 -4.47 -14.43 14.35
C GLN A 77 -5.17 -14.91 13.08
N GLU A 78 -6.24 -14.23 12.65
CA GLU A 78 -6.90 -14.52 11.38
C GLU A 78 -6.03 -14.10 10.19
N SER A 79 -5.32 -12.97 10.29
CA SER A 79 -4.47 -12.46 9.21
C SER A 79 -3.27 -13.38 8.96
N VAL A 80 -2.63 -13.88 10.01
CA VAL A 80 -1.52 -14.85 9.94
C VAL A 80 -2.00 -16.20 9.42
N GLN A 81 -3.15 -16.71 9.88
CA GLN A 81 -3.71 -17.97 9.37
C GLN A 81 -4.15 -17.90 7.91
N ARG A 82 -4.66 -16.76 7.43
CA ARG A 82 -5.00 -16.58 6.00
C ARG A 82 -3.78 -16.25 5.13
N SER A 83 -2.72 -15.72 5.70
CA SER A 83 -1.43 -15.47 5.02
C SER A 83 -0.56 -16.74 4.90
N ALA A 84 -1.19 -17.91 4.97
CA ALA A 84 -0.68 -19.26 5.28
C ALA A 84 0.63 -19.74 4.62
N ASN A 85 1.32 -18.99 3.76
CA ASN A 85 2.47 -19.51 3.04
C ASN A 85 3.66 -18.56 2.82
N HIS A 86 3.64 -17.25 3.10
CA HIS A 86 4.77 -16.42 2.65
C HIS A 86 5.05 -15.19 3.52
N SER A 87 6.29 -15.14 4.02
CA SER A 87 7.11 -13.98 4.44
C SER A 87 7.38 -13.81 5.95
N ASP A 88 8.62 -13.42 6.26
CA ASP A 88 9.14 -13.03 7.58
C ASP A 88 8.50 -11.75 8.15
N HIS A 89 7.42 -11.26 7.51
CA HIS A 89 6.78 -10.00 7.84
C HIS A 89 5.26 -10.23 8.03
N PRO A 90 4.68 -9.77 9.15
CA PRO A 90 3.26 -9.94 9.41
C PRO A 90 2.45 -9.20 8.34
N VAL A 91 1.51 -9.93 7.73
CA VAL A 91 0.54 -9.35 6.81
C VAL A 91 -0.69 -8.96 7.62
N VAL A 92 -1.06 -7.68 7.51
CA VAL A 92 -2.28 -7.13 8.10
C VAL A 92 -3.42 -7.34 7.13
N MET A 93 -4.60 -7.65 7.64
CA MET A 93 -5.83 -7.70 6.84
C MET A 93 -6.75 -6.58 7.25
N LEU A 94 -7.49 -6.05 6.27
CA LEU A 94 -8.47 -5.00 6.45
C LEU A 94 -9.85 -5.54 6.06
N GLU A 95 -10.89 -5.05 6.73
CA GLU A 95 -12.28 -5.31 6.34
C GLU A 95 -12.53 -4.93 4.87
N GLN A 96 -13.40 -5.68 4.20
CA GLN A 96 -13.71 -5.39 2.80
C GLN A 96 -14.38 -4.01 2.67
N GLY A 97 -13.82 -3.18 1.78
CA GLY A 97 -14.41 -1.88 1.44
C GLY A 97 -14.02 -0.71 2.35
N CYS A 98 -13.18 -0.92 3.37
CA CYS A 98 -12.72 0.16 4.26
C CYS A 98 -11.65 1.07 3.64
N LEU A 99 -10.98 0.63 2.56
CA LEU A 99 -10.01 1.43 1.83
C LEU A 99 -10.67 2.23 0.70
N SER A 100 -10.27 3.49 0.63
CA SER A 100 -10.62 4.45 -0.41
C SER A 100 -9.37 5.23 -0.83
N VAL A 101 -9.51 6.07 -1.84
CA VAL A 101 -8.44 6.96 -2.30
C VAL A 101 -7.97 7.92 -1.20
N GLU A 102 -8.85 8.27 -0.26
CA GLU A 102 -8.57 9.22 0.83
C GLU A 102 -7.62 8.63 1.88
N ASN A 103 -7.53 7.30 1.95
CA ASN A 103 -6.57 6.62 2.81
C ASN A 103 -5.14 6.73 2.26
N ILE A 104 -4.94 7.07 1.00
CA ILE A 104 -3.60 7.14 0.38
C ILE A 104 -2.93 8.46 0.76
N ILE A 105 -1.82 8.38 1.48
CA ILE A 105 -1.00 9.55 1.82
C ILE A 105 -0.02 9.85 0.69
N GLU A 106 0.71 8.82 0.24
CA GLU A 106 1.76 8.98 -0.76
C GLU A 106 2.11 7.65 -1.44
N LEU A 107 2.67 7.76 -2.64
CA LEU A 107 3.26 6.67 -3.42
C LEU A 107 4.78 6.86 -3.44
N HIS A 108 5.50 5.81 -3.09
CA HIS A 108 6.96 5.74 -3.21
C HIS A 108 7.32 4.92 -4.44
N TYR A 109 7.93 5.56 -5.43
CA TYR A 109 8.30 4.95 -6.70
C TYR A 109 9.68 5.46 -7.14
N MET A 110 10.60 4.54 -7.47
CA MET A 110 11.97 4.83 -7.93
C MET A 110 12.68 5.98 -7.17
N LYS A 111 12.75 5.85 -5.83
CA LYS A 111 13.34 6.84 -4.89
C LYS A 111 12.61 8.17 -4.78
N GLN A 112 11.53 8.36 -5.52
CA GLN A 112 10.69 9.55 -5.48
C GLN A 112 9.42 9.30 -4.69
N VAL A 113 8.91 10.37 -4.08
CA VAL A 113 7.66 10.36 -3.33
C VAL A 113 6.66 11.21 -4.10
N TYR A 114 5.46 10.67 -4.30
CA TYR A 114 4.38 11.34 -5.01
C TYR A 114 3.13 11.40 -4.15
N VAL A 115 2.36 12.48 -4.30
CA VAL A 115 1.05 12.64 -3.67
C VAL A 115 -0.01 12.73 -4.76
N LEU A 116 -1.13 12.02 -4.58
CA LEU A 116 -2.26 12.09 -5.49
C LEU A 116 -3.07 13.37 -5.21
N LYS A 117 -3.07 14.31 -6.16
CA LYS A 117 -3.83 15.56 -6.09
C LYS A 117 -4.65 15.73 -7.36
N GLN A 118 -5.96 15.99 -7.22
CA GLN A 118 -6.87 16.21 -8.35
C GLN A 118 -6.76 15.12 -9.43
N GLY A 119 -6.57 13.86 -9.01
CA GLY A 119 -6.46 12.70 -9.89
C GLY A 119 -5.13 12.53 -10.62
N ARG A 120 -4.08 13.29 -10.25
CA ARG A 120 -2.72 13.22 -10.79
C ARG A 120 -1.69 13.02 -9.67
N LEU A 121 -0.59 12.35 -9.99
CA LEU A 121 0.56 12.23 -9.08
C LEU A 121 1.47 13.45 -9.23
N ILE A 122 1.71 14.13 -8.12
CA ILE A 122 2.62 15.28 -8.02
C ILE A 122 3.78 14.87 -7.14
N GLN A 123 5.01 15.07 -7.60
CA GLN A 123 6.20 14.80 -6.81
C GLN A 123 6.23 15.71 -5.57
N LYS A 124 6.54 15.14 -4.42
CA LYS A 124 6.60 15.82 -3.12
C LYS A 124 7.88 16.61 -2.95
#